data_AF-A0A9E2XLY8-F1
#
_entry.id   AF-A0A9E2XLY8-F1
#
_cell.length_a   1.000
_cell.length_b   1.000
_cell.length_c   1.000
_cell.angle_alpha   90.00
_cell.angle_beta   90.00
_cell.angle_gamma   90.00
#
_symmetry.space_group_name_H-M   'P 1'
#
loop_
_entity.id
_entity.type
_entity.pdbx_description
1 polymer ?
#
loop_
_entity_poly.entity_id
_entity_poly.type
_entity_poly.pdbx_seq_one_letter_code
_entity_poly.pdbx_strand_id
1 'polypeptide(L)'
;MNEPDAHPPLPRRQVLRAAVVGGIAIYTASLGSRAYAALLDEMLLTAPAWNGRTDRLRFRIDGTSKVTGGKVFARDIRARDMPHWPQQQAHALVLRTTVADRLYAGFDLSLLGTDLKPDRVVTAAHLERDGLAFPAFYGEDILLPLGKTPAYLGQAV
;
A
#
# COMPACT_ATOMS: atom_id res chain seq x y z
N MET A 1 26.74 12.05 62.87
CA MET A 1 25.48 11.84 62.13
C MET A 1 25.88 11.14 60.85
N ASN A 2 25.74 9.81 60.82
CA ASN A 2 26.29 8.95 59.78
C ASN A 2 25.34 8.92 58.57
N GLU A 3 25.88 9.09 57.36
CA GLU A 3 25.17 8.82 56.10
C GLU A 3 24.83 7.33 56.00
N PRO A 4 23.67 6.95 55.42
CA PRO A 4 23.38 5.56 55.13
C PRO A 4 24.19 5.10 53.91
N ASP A 5 24.88 3.97 54.04
CA ASP A 5 25.64 3.31 52.97
C ASP A 5 24.78 3.11 51.72
N ALA A 6 25.13 3.80 50.63
CA ALA A 6 24.55 3.55 49.32
C ALA A 6 25.07 2.22 48.77
N HIS A 7 24.26 1.17 48.84
CA HIS A 7 24.62 -0.12 48.26
C HIS A 7 24.86 0.01 46.74
N PRO A 8 25.94 -0.58 46.20
CA PRO A 8 26.20 -0.54 44.77
C PRO A 8 25.05 -1.21 43.99
N PRO A 9 24.68 -0.70 42.80
CA PRO A 9 23.61 -1.28 42.00
C PRO A 9 23.94 -2.73 41.64
N LEU A 10 23.02 -3.65 41.94
CA LEU A 10 23.24 -5.07 41.74
C LEU A 10 23.45 -5.39 40.26
N PRO A 11 24.50 -6.16 39.89
CA PRO A 11 24.71 -6.57 38.51
C PRO A 11 23.56 -7.48 38.05
N ARG A 12 23.14 -7.32 36.78
CA ARG A 12 22.03 -8.08 36.15
C ARG A 12 22.05 -9.59 36.45
N ARG A 13 23.24 -10.20 36.47
CA ARG A 13 23.44 -11.64 36.79
C ARG A 13 23.02 -12.02 38.21
N GLN A 14 23.20 -11.14 39.19
CA GLN A 14 22.81 -11.37 40.58
C GLN A 14 21.30 -11.25 40.77
N VAL A 15 20.66 -10.28 40.10
CA VAL A 15 19.20 -10.12 40.09
C VAL A 15 18.52 -11.36 39.49
N LEU A 16 19.04 -11.86 38.37
CA LEU A 16 18.52 -13.08 37.73
C LEU A 16 18.71 -14.32 38.61
N ARG A 17 19.84 -14.46 39.32
CA ARG A 17 20.04 -15.56 40.28
C ARG A 17 19.09 -15.49 41.47
N ALA A 18 18.83 -14.30 42.00
CA ALA A 18 17.90 -14.11 43.12
C ALA A 18 16.45 -14.48 42.74
N ALA A 19 16.03 -14.17 41.50
CA ALA A 19 14.70 -14.53 40.98
C ALA A 19 14.48 -16.06 40.88
N VAL A 20 15.53 -16.83 40.57
CA VAL A 20 15.46 -18.29 40.40
C VAL A 20 15.31 -19.06 41.72
N VAL A 21 15.92 -18.58 42.82
CA VAL A 21 15.85 -19.26 44.14
C VAL A 21 14.46 -19.07 44.81
N GLY A 22 13.73 -18.01 44.49
CA GLY A 22 12.39 -17.72 45.02
C GLY A 22 11.22 -18.37 44.26
N GLY A 23 11.47 -19.15 43.20
CA GLY A 23 10.42 -19.79 42.40
C GLY A 23 9.63 -18.86 41.47
N ILE A 24 10.08 -17.62 41.24
CA ILE A 24 9.41 -16.67 40.34
C ILE A 24 10.05 -16.77 38.95
N ALA A 25 9.34 -17.38 38.01
CA ALA A 25 9.72 -17.36 36.60
C ALA A 25 9.31 -16.03 35.96
N ILE A 26 10.28 -15.18 35.63
CA ILE A 26 10.05 -13.94 34.86
C ILE A 26 10.33 -14.23 33.39
N TYR A 27 9.26 -14.32 32.59
CA TYR A 27 9.35 -14.42 31.14
C TYR A 27 9.35 -13.03 30.52
N THR A 28 10.40 -12.70 29.76
CA THR A 28 10.46 -11.47 28.95
C THR A 28 10.30 -11.85 27.49
N ALA A 29 9.09 -11.71 26.94
CA ALA A 29 8.87 -11.78 25.50
C ALA A 29 9.17 -10.43 24.88
N SER A 30 10.00 -10.42 23.83
CA SER A 30 10.07 -9.26 22.93
C SER A 30 8.74 -9.15 22.21
N LEU A 31 7.93 -8.14 22.56
CA LEU A 31 6.67 -7.83 21.87
C LEU A 31 6.89 -7.25 20.45
N GLY A 32 8.14 -7.19 19.97
CA GLY A 32 8.49 -6.76 18.62
C GLY A 32 9.37 -7.79 17.90
N SER A 33 9.12 -7.98 16.60
CA SER A 33 10.02 -8.75 15.73
C SER A 33 11.20 -7.87 15.29
N ARG A 34 12.36 -8.47 15.03
CA ARG A 34 13.49 -7.77 14.40
C ARG A 34 13.09 -7.13 13.07
N ALA A 35 12.18 -7.79 12.33
CA ALA A 35 11.61 -7.26 11.10
C ALA A 35 10.80 -5.97 11.35
N TYR A 36 10.01 -5.90 12.43
CA TYR A 36 9.28 -4.68 12.78
C TYR A 36 10.21 -3.54 13.24
N ALA A 37 11.26 -3.86 14.00
CA ALA A 37 12.27 -2.89 14.40
C ALA A 37 13.01 -2.30 13.19
N ALA A 38 13.38 -3.14 12.21
CA ALA A 38 14.01 -2.69 10.98
C ALA A 38 13.17 -1.67 10.20
N LEU A 39 11.83 -1.78 10.23
CA LEU A 39 10.95 -0.78 9.59
C LEU A 39 11.06 0.61 10.21
N LEU A 40 11.38 0.71 11.50
CA LEU A 40 11.59 1.99 12.19
C LEU A 40 13.04 2.47 12.03
N ASP A 41 14.00 1.55 12.14
CA ASP A 41 15.44 1.85 12.04
C ASP A 41 15.82 2.33 10.62
N GLU A 42 15.21 1.75 9.60
CA GLU A 42 15.37 2.16 8.19
C GLU A 42 14.47 3.36 7.84
N MET A 43 13.77 3.95 8.83
CA MET A 43 12.81 5.04 8.67
C MET A 43 11.69 4.79 7.65
N LEU A 44 11.39 3.52 7.36
CA LEU A 44 10.27 3.12 6.50
C LEU A 44 8.92 3.45 7.16
N LEU A 45 8.88 3.50 8.49
CA LEU A 45 7.73 3.94 9.28
C LEU A 45 8.14 5.03 10.29
N THR A 46 7.24 5.98 10.53
CA THR A 46 7.40 6.99 11.60
C THR A 46 6.72 6.49 12.88
N ALA A 47 7.43 6.59 14.01
CA ALA A 47 6.85 6.25 15.30
C ALA A 47 5.62 7.14 15.62
N PRO A 48 4.52 6.58 16.14
CA PRO A 48 3.34 7.36 16.48
C PRO A 48 3.62 8.42 17.54
N ALA A 49 3.04 9.60 17.35
CA ALA A 49 3.15 10.72 18.27
C ALA A 49 2.28 10.51 19.52
N TRP A 50 2.79 9.79 20.53
CA TRP A 50 2.08 9.50 21.79
C TRP A 50 2.06 10.68 22.77
N ASN A 51 0.94 10.86 23.47
CA ASN A 51 0.85 11.74 24.64
C ASN A 51 0.96 10.90 25.92
N GLY A 52 2.15 10.93 26.55
CA GLY A 52 2.42 10.17 27.77
C GLY A 52 1.60 10.58 29.00
N ARG A 53 0.88 11.70 28.96
CA ARG A 53 -0.02 12.13 30.06
C ARG A 53 -1.44 11.60 29.91
N THR A 54 -1.90 11.40 28.69
CA THR A 54 -3.29 10.99 28.41
C THR A 54 -3.39 9.58 27.85
N ASP A 55 -2.26 8.91 27.62
CA ASP A 55 -2.15 7.61 26.96
C ASP A 55 -2.92 7.53 25.62
N ARG A 56 -2.83 8.61 24.84
CA ARG A 56 -3.52 8.74 23.54
C ARG A 56 -2.58 9.28 22.49
N LEU A 57 -2.87 8.98 21.23
CA LEU A 57 -2.19 9.61 20.10
C LEU A 57 -2.49 11.12 20.08
N ARG A 58 -1.46 11.95 19.90
CA ARG A 58 -1.58 13.40 19.75
C ARG A 58 -2.31 13.78 18.46
N PHE A 59 -2.06 13.03 17.39
CA PHE A 59 -2.68 13.19 16.09
C PHE A 59 -2.58 11.86 15.31
N ARG A 60 -3.24 11.81 14.14
CA ARG A 60 -3.22 10.64 13.25
C ARG A 60 -1.77 10.27 12.89
N ILE A 61 -1.46 8.97 12.89
CA ILE A 61 -0.10 8.44 12.70
C ILE A 61 0.56 8.97 11.41
N ASP A 62 -0.20 9.11 10.32
CA ASP A 62 0.28 9.66 9.05
C ASP A 62 -0.06 11.14 8.83
N GLY A 63 -0.43 11.87 9.90
CA GLY A 63 -0.85 13.26 9.83
C GLY A 63 0.28 14.18 9.34
N THR A 64 1.46 14.08 9.95
CA THR A 64 2.63 14.88 9.57
C THR A 64 3.06 14.62 8.13
N SER A 65 3.18 13.36 7.71
CA SER A 65 3.60 13.04 6.34
C SER A 65 2.60 13.49 5.28
N LYS A 66 1.30 13.53 5.61
CA LYS A 66 0.29 14.09 4.70
C LYS A 66 0.40 15.59 4.51
N VAL A 67 0.58 16.36 5.60
CA VAL A 67 0.65 17.83 5.51
C VAL A 67 2.00 18.32 4.96
N THR A 68 3.04 17.49 5.05
CA THR A 68 4.38 17.80 4.52
C THR A 68 4.63 17.22 3.11
N GLY A 69 3.68 16.45 2.55
CA GLY A 69 3.86 15.77 1.27
C GLY A 69 4.77 14.54 1.31
N GLY A 70 5.24 14.11 2.49
CA GLY A 70 6.05 12.89 2.65
C GLY A 70 5.26 11.57 2.57
N LYS A 71 3.92 11.61 2.48
CA LYS A 71 3.12 10.40 2.30
C LYS A 71 3.01 10.04 0.82
N VAL A 72 3.48 8.84 0.49
CA VAL A 72 3.41 8.26 -0.86
C VAL A 72 2.05 7.63 -1.12
N PHE A 73 1.46 7.92 -2.28
CA PHE A 73 0.26 7.29 -2.84
C PHE A 73 0.59 6.55 -4.14
N ALA A 74 -0.35 5.75 -4.67
CA ALA A 74 -0.12 4.90 -5.84
C ALA A 74 0.41 5.65 -7.08
N ARG A 75 0.01 6.92 -7.28
CA ARG A 75 0.47 7.75 -8.41
C ARG A 75 1.91 8.26 -8.25
N ASP A 76 2.40 8.33 -7.02
CA ASP A 76 3.74 8.83 -6.71
C ASP A 76 4.81 7.76 -7.00
N ILE A 77 4.39 6.49 -7.09
CA ILE A 77 5.28 5.37 -7.43
C ILE A 77 5.67 5.46 -8.90
N ARG A 78 6.98 5.59 -9.17
CA ARG A 78 7.55 5.54 -10.52
C ARG A 78 8.57 4.42 -10.63
N ALA A 79 8.63 3.81 -11.82
CA ALA A 79 9.62 2.78 -12.15
C ALA A 79 11.07 3.24 -11.87
N ARG A 80 11.38 4.51 -12.22
CA ARG A 80 12.71 5.11 -12.04
C ARG A 80 13.16 5.23 -10.59
N ASP A 81 12.22 5.25 -9.64
CA ASP A 81 12.50 5.41 -8.22
C ASP A 81 12.65 4.05 -7.51
N MET A 82 12.59 2.95 -8.28
CA MET A 82 12.67 1.57 -7.77
C MET A 82 13.85 0.83 -8.42
N PRO A 83 15.04 0.79 -7.78
CA PRO A 83 16.28 0.27 -8.38
C PRO A 83 16.22 -1.18 -8.89
N HIS A 84 15.35 -2.00 -8.30
CA HIS A 84 15.20 -3.42 -8.66
C HIS A 84 13.95 -3.71 -9.49
N TRP A 85 13.28 -2.66 -9.98
CA TRP A 85 12.09 -2.76 -10.82
C TRP A 85 12.46 -2.54 -12.30
N PRO A 86 11.68 -3.08 -13.25
CA PRO A 86 11.80 -2.69 -14.66
C PRO A 86 11.73 -1.16 -14.81
N GLN A 87 12.73 -0.57 -15.46
CA GLN A 87 12.86 0.89 -15.58
C GLN A 87 11.93 1.52 -16.63
N GLN A 88 11.28 0.69 -17.45
CA GLN A 88 10.27 1.12 -18.40
C GLN A 88 8.92 1.25 -17.69
N GLN A 89 8.20 2.35 -17.97
CA GLN A 89 6.90 2.62 -17.40
C GLN A 89 5.87 2.86 -18.50
N ALA A 90 4.81 2.05 -18.51
CA ALA A 90 3.67 2.24 -19.38
C ALA A 90 2.57 3.06 -18.66
N HIS A 91 1.74 3.72 -19.45
CA HIS A 91 0.54 4.41 -18.98
C HIS A 91 -0.67 3.82 -19.70
N ALA A 92 -1.73 3.51 -18.95
CA ALA A 92 -2.98 3.03 -19.50
C ALA A 92 -4.03 4.15 -19.48
N LEU A 93 -4.80 4.26 -20.56
CA LEU A 93 -5.98 5.10 -20.65
C LEU A 93 -7.18 4.21 -20.95
N VAL A 94 -8.26 4.39 -20.18
CA VAL A 94 -9.51 3.65 -20.41
C VAL A 94 -10.41 4.47 -21.31
N LEU A 95 -10.77 3.91 -22.46
CA LEU A 95 -11.80 4.47 -23.33
C LEU A 95 -13.18 4.12 -22.78
N ARG A 96 -14.10 5.07 -22.87
CA ARG A 96 -15.45 4.95 -22.30
C ARG A 96 -16.49 5.40 -23.30
N THR A 97 -17.64 4.73 -23.32
CA THR A 97 -18.75 5.10 -24.19
C THR A 97 -19.36 6.43 -23.77
N THR A 98 -19.78 7.24 -24.74
CA THR A 98 -20.46 8.52 -24.52
C THR A 98 -21.98 8.41 -24.64
N VAL A 99 -22.49 7.22 -24.93
CA VAL A 99 -23.92 6.88 -25.06
C VAL A 99 -24.16 5.49 -24.47
N ALA A 100 -25.41 5.17 -24.15
CA ALA A 100 -25.81 3.88 -23.56
C ALA A 100 -27.09 3.27 -24.17
N ASP A 101 -27.60 3.86 -25.25
CA ASP A 101 -28.86 3.50 -25.90
C ASP A 101 -28.65 2.92 -27.31
N ARG A 102 -27.41 2.58 -27.67
CA ARG A 102 -26.99 2.10 -29.00
C ARG A 102 -25.97 0.98 -28.89
N LEU A 103 -25.91 0.13 -29.92
CA LEU A 103 -24.89 -0.90 -30.03
C LEU A 103 -23.50 -0.27 -30.15
N TYR A 104 -22.54 -0.79 -29.39
CA TYR A 104 -21.15 -0.40 -29.49
C TYR A 104 -20.51 -1.05 -30.72
N ALA A 105 -20.04 -0.22 -31.66
CA ALA A 105 -19.48 -0.66 -32.95
C ALA A 105 -17.94 -0.65 -32.99
N GLY A 106 -17.27 -0.39 -31.86
CA GLY A 106 -15.82 -0.16 -31.82
C GLY A 106 -15.46 1.32 -31.73
N PHE A 107 -14.16 1.61 -31.88
CA PHE A 107 -13.61 2.95 -31.95
C PHE A 107 -12.59 3.05 -33.09
N ASP A 108 -12.39 4.26 -33.59
CA ASP A 108 -11.38 4.57 -34.60
C ASP A 108 -10.32 5.52 -34.01
N LEU A 109 -9.05 5.12 -34.13
CA LEU A 109 -7.89 5.90 -33.69
C LEU A 109 -7.12 6.52 -34.88
N SER A 110 -7.69 6.49 -36.09
CA SER A 110 -7.08 7.05 -37.30
C SER A 110 -6.75 8.54 -37.19
N LEU A 111 -7.55 9.28 -36.40
CA LEU A 111 -7.34 10.70 -36.11
C LEU A 111 -6.09 10.99 -35.28
N LEU A 112 -5.55 9.99 -34.57
CA LEU A 112 -4.33 10.15 -33.78
C LEU A 112 -3.11 10.09 -34.72
N GLY A 113 -2.25 11.10 -34.61
CA GLY A 113 -0.91 11.06 -35.23
C GLY A 113 -0.11 9.86 -34.73
N THR A 114 0.88 9.42 -35.50
CA THR A 114 1.67 8.21 -35.20
C THR A 114 2.24 8.22 -33.78
N ASP A 115 2.73 9.37 -33.33
CA ASP A 115 3.38 9.53 -32.02
C ASP A 115 2.37 9.58 -30.85
N LEU A 116 1.06 9.62 -31.16
CA LEU A 116 -0.03 9.64 -30.18
C LEU A 116 -0.80 8.32 -30.14
N LYS A 117 -0.47 7.35 -31.02
CA LYS A 117 -1.11 6.04 -30.99
C LYS A 117 -0.62 5.23 -29.80
N PRO A 118 -1.49 4.43 -29.17
CA PRO A 118 -1.06 3.56 -28.08
C PRO A 118 -0.17 2.44 -28.62
N ASP A 119 0.83 2.03 -27.82
CA ASP A 119 1.67 0.86 -28.12
C ASP A 119 0.85 -0.43 -28.18
N ARG A 120 -0.23 -0.50 -27.40
CA ARG A 120 -1.12 -1.65 -27.32
C ARG A 120 -2.57 -1.23 -27.08
N VAL A 121 -3.47 -1.87 -27.80
CA VAL A 121 -4.92 -1.78 -27.59
C VAL A 121 -5.38 -3.07 -26.90
N VAL A 122 -6.17 -2.92 -25.83
CA VAL A 122 -6.80 -4.03 -25.11
C VAL A 122 -8.31 -3.82 -25.18
N THR A 123 -9.06 -4.88 -25.47
CA THR A 123 -10.52 -4.85 -25.69
C THR A 123 -11.14 -6.10 -25.05
N ALA A 124 -12.46 -6.17 -24.99
CA ALA A 124 -13.17 -7.37 -24.51
C ALA A 124 -12.70 -8.66 -25.20
N ALA A 125 -12.46 -8.63 -26.53
CA ALA A 125 -11.98 -9.79 -27.28
C ALA A 125 -10.60 -10.29 -26.82
N HIS A 126 -9.74 -9.39 -26.35
CA HIS A 126 -8.45 -9.76 -25.76
C HIS A 126 -8.63 -10.46 -24.41
N LEU A 127 -9.54 -9.97 -23.58
CA LEU A 127 -9.83 -10.60 -22.28
C LEU A 127 -10.42 -12.00 -22.46
N GLU A 128 -11.33 -12.17 -23.42
CA GLU A 128 -11.93 -13.46 -23.76
C GLU A 128 -10.88 -14.45 -24.29
N ARG A 129 -10.06 -14.02 -25.27
CA ARG A 129 -8.96 -14.83 -25.81
C ARG A 129 -8.01 -15.32 -24.72
N ASP A 130 -7.70 -14.45 -23.76
CA ASP A 130 -6.74 -14.73 -22.68
C ASP A 130 -7.40 -15.44 -21.48
N GLY A 131 -8.71 -15.75 -21.55
CA GLY A 131 -9.45 -16.46 -20.50
C GLY A 131 -9.57 -15.66 -19.19
N LEU A 132 -9.53 -14.34 -19.26
CA LEU A 132 -9.58 -13.47 -18.08
C LEU A 132 -11.03 -13.31 -17.60
N ALA A 133 -11.33 -13.95 -16.48
CA ALA A 133 -12.60 -13.82 -15.77
C ALA A 133 -12.47 -12.91 -14.54
N PHE A 134 -13.54 -12.17 -14.24
CA PHE A 134 -13.60 -11.27 -13.09
C PHE A 134 -14.69 -11.73 -12.12
N PRO A 135 -14.54 -11.43 -10.81
CA PRO A 135 -15.60 -11.69 -9.83
C PRO A 135 -16.92 -11.05 -10.26
N ALA A 136 -18.04 -11.75 -10.01
CA ALA A 136 -19.38 -11.32 -10.43
C ALA A 136 -19.78 -9.90 -9.98
N PHE A 137 -19.19 -9.39 -8.90
CA PHE A 137 -19.38 -8.01 -8.45
C PHE A 137 -18.99 -6.95 -9.49
N TYR A 138 -18.05 -7.24 -10.40
CA TYR A 138 -17.63 -6.31 -11.46
C TYR A 138 -18.59 -6.26 -12.65
N GLY A 139 -19.66 -7.07 -12.63
CA GLY A 139 -20.59 -7.23 -13.75
C GLY A 139 -20.13 -8.27 -14.78
N GLU A 140 -20.92 -8.44 -15.83
CA GLU A 140 -20.66 -9.42 -16.89
C GLU A 140 -19.56 -8.96 -17.85
N ASP A 141 -19.63 -7.71 -18.31
CA ASP A 141 -18.72 -7.15 -19.32
C ASP A 141 -17.86 -6.03 -18.71
N ILE A 142 -16.66 -6.36 -18.23
CA ILE A 142 -15.73 -5.37 -17.67
C ILE A 142 -15.23 -4.37 -18.73
N LEU A 143 -15.04 -4.86 -19.96
CA LEU A 143 -14.93 -4.09 -21.18
C LEU A 143 -16.10 -4.51 -22.07
N LEU A 144 -16.85 -3.55 -22.60
CA LEU A 144 -18.01 -3.82 -23.43
C LEU A 144 -17.57 -4.43 -24.78
N PRO A 145 -18.03 -5.64 -25.14
CA PRO A 145 -17.73 -6.23 -26.44
C PRO A 145 -18.48 -5.54 -27.58
N LEU A 146 -17.93 -5.61 -28.79
CA LEU A 146 -18.59 -5.11 -29.99
C LEU A 146 -19.94 -5.81 -30.18
N GLY A 147 -20.94 -5.04 -30.61
CA GLY A 147 -22.29 -5.54 -30.86
C GLY A 147 -23.18 -5.65 -29.61
N LYS A 148 -22.71 -5.22 -28.43
CA LYS A 148 -23.57 -5.06 -27.23
C LYS A 148 -23.93 -3.59 -26.99
N THR A 149 -25.09 -3.38 -26.38
CA THR A 149 -25.50 -2.05 -25.87
C THR A 149 -24.84 -1.81 -24.51
N PRO A 150 -24.24 -0.63 -24.26
CA PRO A 150 -23.68 -0.30 -22.96
C PRO A 150 -24.75 -0.32 -21.87
N ALA A 151 -24.43 -0.89 -20.70
CA ALA A 151 -25.33 -0.93 -19.56
C ALA A 151 -25.51 0.44 -18.88
N TYR A 152 -24.54 1.35 -19.06
CA TYR A 152 -24.55 2.69 -18.48
C TYR A 152 -23.66 3.65 -19.27
N LEU A 153 -23.91 4.96 -19.11
CA LEU A 153 -23.08 6.01 -19.70
C LEU A 153 -21.66 5.94 -19.13
N GLY A 154 -20.65 5.89 -19.99
CA GLY A 154 -19.26 5.83 -19.56
C GLY A 154 -18.76 4.42 -19.25
N GLN A 155 -19.44 3.36 -19.70
CA GLN A 155 -18.92 2.00 -19.62
C GLN A 155 -17.61 1.89 -20.42
N ALA A 156 -16.64 1.15 -19.86
CA ALA A 156 -15.34 0.94 -20.51
C ALA A 156 -15.46 0.01 -21.73
N VAL A 157 -14.64 0.24 -22.75
CA VAL A 157 -14.62 -0.51 -24.03
C VAL A 157 -13.23 -1.00 -24.42
#